data_AF-A0A142YH08-F1
#
_entry.id   AF-A0A142YH08-F1
#
_cell.length_a   1.000
_cell.length_b   1.000
_cell.length_c   1.000
_cell.angle_alpha   90.00
_cell.angle_beta   90.00
_cell.angle_gamma   90.00
#
_symmetry.space_group_name_H-M   'P 1'
#
loop_
_entity.id
_entity.type
_entity.pdbx_description
1 polymer ?
#
loop_
_entity_poly.entity_id
_entity_poly.type
_entity_poly.pdbx_seq_one_letter_code
_entity_poly.pdbx_strand_id
1 'polypeptide(L)'
;MPIYVDADACPVKDEIYRVARRHEAKVFVVSNSLLFTPRDALIELVVVRGGFDAADDWIADRVGVGDVAITSDIPLAERCLKADARVLNPKGYAFTEDAIGEALATRALHDMLRQSGEFGGGPSAFSKVDRSRFLSKLDETLHAIRRGKR
;
A
#
# COMPACT_ATOMS: atom_id res chain seq x y z
N MET A 1 -0.83 6.27 -13.88
CA MET A 1 -1.39 6.50 -12.54
C MET A 1 -2.62 5.65 -12.28
N PRO A 2 -2.59 4.32 -12.51
CA PRO A 2 -3.33 3.40 -11.68
C PRO A 2 -2.85 3.39 -10.22
N ILE A 3 -3.74 2.88 -9.36
CA ILE A 3 -3.49 2.54 -7.98
C ILE A 3 -3.55 1.02 -7.87
N TYR A 4 -2.50 0.40 -7.35
CA TYR A 4 -2.42 -1.03 -7.06
C TYR A 4 -2.61 -1.23 -5.56
N VAL A 5 -3.51 -2.13 -5.17
CA VAL A 5 -3.86 -2.37 -3.77
C VAL A 5 -3.64 -3.84 -3.47
N ASP A 6 -2.74 -4.12 -2.54
CA ASP A 6 -2.68 -5.40 -1.85
C ASP A 6 -3.90 -5.48 -0.89
N ALA A 7 -4.85 -6.35 -1.20
CA ALA A 7 -6.19 -6.30 -0.61
C ALA A 7 -6.41 -7.23 0.57
N ASP A 8 -5.50 -8.17 0.82
CA ASP A 8 -5.68 -9.29 1.77
C ASP A 8 -5.80 -8.81 3.22
N ALA A 9 -5.18 -7.68 3.56
CA ALA A 9 -5.30 -7.07 4.89
C ALA A 9 -5.54 -5.55 4.86
N CYS A 10 -5.95 -4.97 3.72
CA CYS A 10 -6.08 -3.52 3.60
C CYS A 10 -7.38 -2.98 4.26
N PRO A 11 -7.28 -2.16 5.34
CA PRO A 11 -8.43 -1.59 6.05
C PRO A 11 -8.97 -0.30 5.43
N VAL A 12 -8.36 0.20 4.34
CA VAL A 12 -8.64 1.51 3.73
C VAL A 12 -9.15 1.43 2.29
N LYS A 13 -9.75 0.29 1.90
CA LYS A 13 -10.24 0.08 0.53
C LYS A 13 -11.28 1.13 0.11
N ASP A 14 -12.21 1.48 1.00
CA ASP A 14 -13.25 2.48 0.72
C ASP A 14 -12.67 3.89 0.54
N GLU A 15 -11.66 4.24 1.34
CA GLU A 15 -10.90 5.49 1.20
C GLU A 15 -10.18 5.55 -0.14
N ILE A 16 -9.55 4.45 -0.58
CA ILE A 16 -8.90 4.35 -1.89
C ILE A 16 -9.93 4.62 -2.99
N TYR A 17 -11.07 3.92 -2.99
CA TYR A 17 -12.11 4.09 -4.00
C TYR A 17 -12.63 5.53 -4.04
N ARG A 18 -12.82 6.16 -2.88
CA ARG A 18 -13.30 7.54 -2.78
C ARG A 18 -12.30 8.54 -3.38
N VAL A 19 -11.01 8.37 -3.12
CA VAL A 19 -9.97 9.26 -3.65
C VAL A 19 -9.79 8.99 -5.15
N ALA A 20 -9.71 7.72 -5.56
CA ALA A 20 -9.52 7.31 -6.95
C ALA A 20 -10.57 7.92 -7.89
N ARG A 21 -11.85 7.93 -7.49
CA ARG A 21 -12.94 8.56 -8.24
C ARG A 21 -12.72 10.05 -8.51
N ARG A 22 -12.18 10.80 -7.53
CA ARG A 22 -11.93 12.25 -7.70
C ARG A 22 -10.82 12.54 -8.70
N HIS A 23 -9.86 11.62 -8.82
CA HIS A 23 -8.71 11.76 -9.71
C HIS A 23 -8.88 10.99 -11.02
N GLU A 24 -10.02 10.32 -11.23
CA GLU A 24 -10.28 9.40 -12.35
C GLU A 24 -9.19 8.32 -12.49
N ALA A 25 -8.64 7.89 -11.35
CA ALA A 25 -7.57 6.90 -11.30
C ALA A 25 -8.17 5.48 -11.31
N LYS A 26 -7.64 4.62 -12.18
CA LYS A 26 -7.95 3.18 -12.18
C LYS A 26 -7.39 2.55 -10.90
N VAL A 27 -8.14 1.64 -10.29
CA VAL A 27 -7.75 0.88 -9.09
C VAL A 27 -7.75 -0.60 -9.43
N PHE A 28 -6.60 -1.24 -9.26
CA PHE A 28 -6.46 -2.69 -9.28
C PHE A 28 -6.43 -3.19 -7.84
N VAL A 29 -7.49 -3.89 -7.44
CA VAL A 29 -7.61 -4.55 -6.14
C VAL A 29 -7.11 -5.96 -6.32
N VAL A 30 -5.91 -6.25 -5.84
CA VAL A 30 -5.23 -7.54 -6.05
C VAL A 30 -5.35 -8.38 -4.78
N SER A 31 -5.84 -9.61 -4.91
CA SER A 31 -6.02 -10.52 -3.78
C SER A 31 -5.79 -11.97 -4.18
N ASN A 32 -5.34 -12.76 -3.23
CA ASN A 32 -5.19 -14.21 -3.37
C ASN A 32 -6.55 -14.93 -3.26
N SER A 33 -7.62 -14.19 -2.92
CA SER A 33 -8.96 -14.72 -2.71
C SER A 33 -10.04 -13.86 -3.36
N LEU A 34 -11.25 -14.39 -3.47
CA LEU A 34 -12.39 -13.62 -3.94
C LEU A 34 -12.79 -12.58 -2.87
N LEU A 35 -12.90 -11.33 -3.28
CA LEU A 35 -13.36 -10.23 -2.45
C LEU A 35 -14.58 -9.56 -3.08
N PHE A 36 -15.37 -8.88 -2.26
CA PHE A 36 -16.38 -7.98 -2.76
C PHE A 36 -15.74 -6.62 -3.09
N THR A 37 -15.88 -6.16 -4.33
CA THR A 37 -15.54 -4.81 -4.76
C THR A 37 -16.77 -4.10 -5.32
N PRO A 38 -16.88 -2.77 -5.19
CA PRO A 38 -17.96 -2.02 -5.82
C PRO A 38 -17.97 -2.24 -7.33
N ARG A 39 -19.17 -2.28 -7.93
CA ARG A 39 -19.33 -2.29 -9.38
C ARG A 39 -19.08 -0.88 -9.92
N ASP A 40 -17.85 -0.64 -10.36
CA ASP A 40 -17.37 0.64 -10.85
C ASP A 40 -16.35 0.41 -11.96
N ALA A 41 -16.41 1.16 -13.06
CA ALA A 41 -15.49 0.99 -14.19
C ALA A 41 -14.03 1.28 -13.81
N LEU A 42 -13.82 2.14 -12.80
CA LEU A 42 -12.50 2.46 -12.27
C LEU A 42 -11.95 1.38 -11.34
N ILE A 43 -12.76 0.43 -10.86
CA ILE A 43 -12.34 -0.56 -9.86
C ILE A 43 -12.33 -1.94 -10.50
N GLU A 44 -11.19 -2.60 -10.44
CA GLU A 44 -11.00 -3.93 -11.00
C GLU A 44 -10.44 -4.86 -9.93
N LEU A 45 -11.19 -5.93 -9.64
CA LEU A 45 -10.71 -7.02 -8.79
C LEU A 45 -9.88 -7.97 -9.63
N VAL A 46 -8.62 -8.16 -9.23
CA VAL A 46 -7.71 -9.14 -9.79
C VAL A 46 -7.49 -10.23 -8.76
N VAL A 47 -8.03 -11.42 -9.03
CA VAL A 47 -7.82 -12.60 -8.18
C VAL A 47 -6.69 -13.43 -8.75
N VAL A 48 -5.60 -13.54 -8.01
CA VAL A 48 -4.44 -14.33 -8.39
C VAL A 48 -4.49 -15.69 -7.70
N ARG A 49 -4.15 -16.74 -8.46
CA ARG A 49 -4.06 -18.12 -7.95
C ARG A 49 -2.60 -18.54 -8.01
N GLY A 50 -1.91 -18.65 -6.86
CA GLY A 50 -0.48 -18.97 -6.91
C GLY A 50 0.29 -19.16 -5.60
N GLY A 51 -0.36 -19.20 -4.43
CA GLY A 51 0.35 -19.27 -3.13
C GLY A 51 0.37 -17.90 -2.43
N PHE A 52 1.17 -17.76 -1.36
CA PHE A 52 1.17 -16.55 -0.52
C PHE A 52 1.65 -15.28 -1.27
N ASP A 53 2.70 -15.40 -2.08
CA ASP A 53 3.36 -14.21 -2.70
C ASP A 53 2.76 -13.82 -4.07
N ALA A 54 1.69 -14.49 -4.51
CA ALA A 54 1.18 -14.33 -5.87
C ALA A 54 0.60 -12.93 -6.16
N ALA A 55 0.02 -12.26 -5.16
CA ALA A 55 -0.48 -10.89 -5.33
C ALA A 55 0.66 -9.89 -5.42
N ASP A 56 1.67 -10.07 -4.56
CA ASP A 56 2.86 -9.24 -4.51
C ASP A 56 3.62 -9.30 -5.84
N ASP A 57 3.82 -10.51 -6.38
CA ASP A 57 4.41 -10.71 -7.70
C ASP A 57 3.60 -10.02 -8.80
N TRP A 58 2.29 -10.20 -8.78
CA TRP A 58 1.43 -9.61 -9.81
C TRP A 58 1.49 -8.07 -9.81
N ILE A 59 1.51 -7.46 -8.62
CA ILE A 59 1.64 -6.01 -8.44
C ILE A 59 3.02 -5.55 -8.91
N ALA A 60 4.08 -6.16 -8.39
CA ALA A 60 5.46 -5.75 -8.68
C ALA A 60 5.81 -5.86 -10.17
N ASP A 61 5.25 -6.83 -10.89
CA ASP A 61 5.47 -7.00 -12.33
C ASP A 61 4.79 -5.93 -13.20
N ARG A 62 3.83 -5.16 -12.65
CA ARG A 62 2.96 -4.24 -13.42
C ARG A 62 3.06 -2.79 -12.97
N VAL A 63 3.41 -2.57 -11.71
CA VAL A 63 3.56 -1.23 -11.18
C VAL A 63 4.76 -0.54 -11.84
N GLY A 64 4.66 0.77 -12.07
CA GLY A 64 5.74 1.53 -12.68
C GLY A 64 5.72 3.02 -12.37
N VAL A 65 6.50 3.77 -13.16
CA VAL A 65 6.68 5.22 -13.04
C VAL A 65 5.33 5.95 -13.01
N GLY A 66 5.10 6.70 -11.94
CA GLY A 66 3.91 7.53 -11.80
C GLY A 66 2.63 6.75 -11.48
N ASP A 67 2.78 5.54 -10.97
CA ASP A 67 1.71 4.75 -10.35
C ASP A 67 1.84 4.77 -8.82
N VAL A 68 0.80 4.30 -8.14
CA VAL A 68 0.76 4.23 -6.69
C VAL A 68 0.49 2.80 -6.24
N ALA A 69 1.29 2.26 -5.33
CA ALA A 69 1.04 0.99 -4.67
C ALA A 69 0.64 1.21 -3.20
N ILE A 70 -0.37 0.48 -2.74
CA ILE A 70 -0.82 0.47 -1.34
C ILE A 70 -0.58 -0.92 -0.76
N THR A 71 0.36 -1.02 0.18
CA THR A 71 0.69 -2.27 0.87
C THR A 71 1.22 -2.00 2.27
N SER A 72 1.10 -2.97 3.17
CA SER A 72 1.81 -2.96 4.46
C SER A 72 3.07 -3.82 4.43
N ASP A 73 3.31 -4.56 3.35
CA ASP A 73 4.44 -5.45 3.22
C ASP A 73 5.69 -4.71 2.73
N ILE A 74 6.80 -4.91 3.43
CA ILE A 74 8.05 -4.18 3.17
C ILE A 74 8.73 -4.73 1.90
N PRO A 75 8.91 -6.05 1.71
CA PRO A 75 9.37 -6.63 0.45
C PRO A 75 8.61 -6.13 -0.78
N LEU A 76 7.26 -6.15 -0.77
CA LEU A 76 6.49 -5.60 -1.89
C LEU A 76 6.73 -4.09 -2.06
N ALA A 77 6.76 -3.32 -0.98
CA ALA A 77 7.02 -1.89 -1.05
C ALA A 77 8.39 -1.57 -1.69
N GLU A 78 9.43 -2.31 -1.32
CA GLU A 78 10.77 -2.16 -1.90
C GLU A 78 10.76 -2.43 -3.41
N ARG A 79 10.10 -3.52 -3.85
CA ARG A 79 9.97 -3.84 -5.27
C ARG A 79 9.24 -2.76 -6.05
N CYS A 80 8.16 -2.21 -5.48
CA CYS A 80 7.40 -1.13 -6.10
C CYS A 80 8.24 0.16 -6.22
N LEU A 81 9.03 0.51 -5.19
CA LEU A 81 9.93 1.66 -5.25
C LEU A 81 11.00 1.51 -6.32
N LYS A 82 11.59 0.30 -6.45
CA LYS A 82 12.57 -0.01 -7.52
C LYS A 82 11.98 0.13 -8.93
N ALA A 83 10.66 0.05 -9.07
CA ALA A 83 9.93 0.30 -10.30
C ALA A 83 9.50 1.78 -10.47
N ASP A 84 10.06 2.71 -9.68
CA ASP A 84 9.74 4.15 -9.66
C ASP A 84 8.26 4.47 -9.35
N ALA A 85 7.58 3.54 -8.67
CA ALA A 85 6.24 3.76 -8.17
C ALA A 85 6.26 4.48 -6.82
N ARG A 86 5.19 5.18 -6.49
CA ARG A 86 5.00 5.73 -5.14
C ARG A 86 4.29 4.71 -4.27
N VAL A 87 4.79 4.48 -3.05
CA VAL A 87 4.20 3.45 -2.18
C VAL A 87 3.72 4.06 -0.88
N LEU A 88 2.48 3.73 -0.50
CA LEU A 88 1.90 4.15 0.78
C LEU A 88 1.46 2.93 1.58
N ASN A 89 1.63 2.99 2.90
CA ASN A 89 0.97 2.05 3.79
C ASN A 89 -0.46 2.49 4.12
N PRO A 90 -1.34 1.56 4.55
CA PRO A 90 -2.69 1.88 4.98
C PRO A 90 -2.80 2.88 6.13
N LYS A 91 -1.73 3.07 6.92
CA LYS A 91 -1.69 4.06 8.01
C LYS A 91 -1.33 5.49 7.53
N GLY A 92 -1.10 5.66 6.23
CA GLY A 92 -0.84 6.95 5.59
C GLY A 92 0.61 7.40 5.59
N TYR A 93 1.56 6.50 5.86
CA TYR A 93 2.99 6.77 5.71
C TYR A 93 3.45 6.33 4.32
N ALA A 94 4.28 7.15 3.69
CA ALA A 94 4.93 6.77 2.44
C ALA A 94 6.16 5.92 2.74
N PHE A 95 6.39 4.89 1.93
CA PHE A 95 7.69 4.25 1.90
C PHE A 95 8.64 5.07 1.02
N THR A 96 9.87 5.20 1.48
CA THR A 96 11.02 5.70 0.73
C THR A 96 12.17 4.74 0.97
N GLU A 97 13.20 4.76 0.12
CA GLU A 97 14.38 3.91 0.32
C GLU A 97 14.98 4.10 1.72
N ASP A 98 15.12 5.36 2.15
CA ASP A 98 15.59 5.71 3.49
C ASP A 98 14.68 5.17 4.61
N ALA A 99 13.35 5.33 4.45
CA ALA A 99 12.39 4.90 5.46
C ALA A 99 12.28 3.36 5.54
N ILE A 100 12.51 2.63 4.44
CA ILE A 100 12.59 1.17 4.46
C ILE A 100 13.83 0.72 5.23
N GLY A 101 14.99 1.32 4.97
CA GLY A 101 16.22 1.00 5.70
C GLY A 101 16.06 1.22 7.21
N GLU A 102 15.50 2.36 7.60
CA GLU A 102 15.23 2.69 9.01
C GLU A 102 14.17 1.77 9.64
N ALA A 103 13.10 1.45 8.91
CA ALA A 103 12.05 0.54 9.40
C ALA A 103 12.57 -0.88 9.60
N LEU A 104 13.41 -1.40 8.69
CA LEU A 104 14.05 -2.71 8.83
C LEU A 104 15.00 -2.74 10.02
N ALA A 105 15.83 -1.71 10.19
CA ALA A 105 16.72 -1.58 11.34
C ALA A 105 15.94 -1.52 12.66
N THR A 106 14.88 -0.71 12.72
CA THR A 106 14.03 -0.58 13.91
C THR A 106 13.27 -1.88 14.22
N ARG A 107 12.78 -2.58 13.19
CA ARG A 107 12.09 -3.86 13.35
C ARG A 107 13.04 -4.93 13.89
N ALA A 108 14.27 -5.02 13.36
CA ALA A 108 15.30 -5.90 13.89
C ALA A 108 15.63 -5.58 15.36
N LEU A 109 15.77 -4.30 15.72
CA LEU A 109 15.99 -3.87 17.10
C LEU A 109 14.81 -4.23 18.02
N HIS A 110 13.56 -4.00 17.58
CA HIS A 110 12.37 -4.36 18.36
C HIS A 110 12.20 -5.87 18.51
N ASP A 111 12.52 -6.66 17.48
CA ASP A 111 12.49 -8.12 17.56
C ASP A 111 13.58 -8.65 18.50
N MET A 112 14.76 -8.03 18.53
CA MET A 112 15.79 -8.30 19.55
C MET A 112 15.31 -7.97 20.98
N LEU A 113 14.66 -6.81 21.17
CA LEU A 113 14.11 -6.39 22.48
C LEU A 113 12.92 -7.25 22.95
N ARG A 114 12.15 -7.81 22.00
CA ARG A 114 11.13 -8.80 22.31
C ARG A 114 11.74 -10.14 22.72
N GLN A 115 12.82 -10.56 22.06
CA GLN A 115 13.55 -11.79 22.41
C GLN A 115 14.23 -11.68 23.77
N SER A 116 14.66 -10.48 24.20
CA SER A 116 15.19 -10.24 25.56
C SER A 116 14.12 -10.19 26.65
N GLY A 117 12.83 -10.25 26.30
CA GLY A 117 11.72 -10.26 27.25
C GLY A 117 11.34 -8.89 27.82
N GLU A 118 11.97 -7.80 27.38
CA GLU A 118 11.78 -6.46 27.95
C GLU A 118 10.67 -5.64 27.27
N PHE A 119 10.13 -6.09 26.14
CA PHE A 119 9.06 -5.39 25.41
C PHE A 119 7.82 -6.29 25.15
N GLY A 120 6.76 -6.07 25.94
CA GLY A 120 5.44 -6.68 25.73
C GLY A 120 4.47 -5.72 25.05
N GLY A 121 4.08 -6.01 23.81
CA GLY A 121 3.06 -5.23 23.08
C GLY A 121 3.02 -5.53 21.58
N GLY A 122 1.83 -5.89 21.09
CA GLY A 122 1.55 -6.05 19.66
C GLY A 122 1.48 -4.69 18.93
N PRO A 123 1.45 -4.69 17.58
CA PRO A 123 1.27 -3.46 16.80
C PRO A 123 0.02 -2.70 17.23
N SER A 124 0.06 -1.36 17.21
CA SER A 124 -1.11 -0.55 17.50
C SER A 124 -2.23 -0.83 16.50
N ALA A 125 -3.46 -0.97 17.03
CA ALA A 125 -4.66 -1.16 16.23
C ALA A 125 -4.88 0.03 15.27
N PHE A 126 -5.51 -0.24 14.12
CA PHE A 126 -5.83 0.78 13.13
C PHE A 126 -6.82 1.81 13.70
N SER A 127 -6.48 3.10 13.62
CA SER A 127 -7.26 4.18 14.22
C SER A 127 -7.93 5.11 13.20
N LYS A 128 -8.90 5.91 13.66
CA LYS A 128 -9.51 6.98 12.82
C LYS A 128 -8.47 8.03 12.37
N VAL A 129 -7.44 8.26 13.19
CA VAL A 129 -6.35 9.19 12.86
C VAL A 129 -5.53 8.65 11.69
N ASP A 130 -5.23 7.35 11.69
CA ASP A 130 -4.51 6.69 10.59
C ASP A 130 -5.30 6.76 9.28
N ARG A 131 -6.61 6.53 9.33
CA ARG A 131 -7.51 6.67 8.19
C ARG A 131 -7.51 8.11 7.62
N SER A 132 -7.57 9.11 8.49
CA SER A 132 -7.51 10.52 8.07
C SER A 132 -6.17 10.85 7.42
N ARG A 133 -5.06 10.42 8.02
CA ARG A 133 -3.71 10.57 7.45
C ARG A 133 -3.61 9.92 6.08
N PHE A 134 -4.11 8.70 5.94
CA PHE A 134 -4.10 7.98 4.68
C PHE A 134 -4.86 8.72 3.57
N LEU A 135 -6.07 9.22 3.85
CA LEU A 135 -6.86 9.99 2.89
C LEU A 135 -6.11 11.23 2.40
N SER A 136 -5.55 12.03 3.31
CA SER A 136 -4.77 13.21 2.94
C SER A 136 -3.56 12.83 2.11
N LYS A 137 -2.81 11.80 2.54
CA LYS A 137 -1.56 11.41 1.88
C LYS A 137 -1.80 10.85 0.48
N LEU A 138 -2.83 10.04 0.28
CA LEU A 138 -3.18 9.52 -1.04
C LEU A 138 -3.58 10.65 -1.98
N ASP A 139 -4.39 11.61 -1.52
CA ASP A 139 -4.81 12.75 -2.33
C ASP A 139 -3.62 13.63 -2.76
N GLU A 140 -2.73 13.97 -1.82
CA GLU A 140 -1.47 14.69 -2.10
C GLU A 140 -0.61 13.95 -3.13
N THR A 141 -0.49 12.63 -2.97
CA THR A 141 0.35 11.79 -3.82
C THR A 141 -0.14 11.80 -5.27
N LEU A 142 -1.44 11.59 -5.48
CA LEU A 142 -2.04 11.61 -6.82
C LEU A 142 -1.98 13.01 -7.44
N HIS A 143 -2.23 14.05 -6.64
CA HIS A 143 -2.12 15.44 -7.11
C HIS A 143 -0.71 15.78 -7.60
N ALA A 144 0.31 15.37 -6.84
CA ALA A 144 1.71 15.60 -7.20
C ALA A 144 2.12 14.83 -8.47
N ILE A 145 1.67 13.58 -8.66
CA ILE A 145 1.91 12.84 -9.92
C ILE A 145 1.26 13.57 -11.10
N ARG A 146 0.01 14.03 -10.94
CA ARG A 146 -0.71 14.74 -12.02
C ARG A 146 -0.03 16.06 -12.40
N ARG A 147 0.57 16.77 -11.45
CA ARG A 147 1.34 18.00 -11.71
C ARG A 147 2.66 17.72 -12.40
N GLY A 148 3.38 16.66 -12.05
CA GLY A 148 4.65 16.29 -12.69
C GLY A 148 4.52 15.80 -14.13
N LYS A 149 3.30 15.54 -14.61
CA LYS A 149 3.00 15.18 -16.01
C LYS A 149 2.70 16.39 -16.91
N ARG A 150 2.58 17.59 -16.35
CA ARG A 150 2.40 18.86 -17.09
C ARG A 150 3.75 19.52 -17.29
#